data_AF-K9UDL8-F1
#
_entry.id   AF-K9UDL8-F1
#
_cell.length_a   1.000
_cell.length_b   1.000
_cell.length_c   1.000
_cell.angle_alpha   90.00
_cell.angle_beta   90.00
_cell.angle_gamma   90.00
#
_symmetry.space_group_name_H-M   'P 1'
#
loop_
_entity.id
_entity.type
_entity.pdbx_description
1 polymer ?
#
loop_
_entity_poly.entity_id
_entity_poly.type
_entity_poly.pdbx_seq_one_letter_code
_entity_poly.pdbx_strand_id
1 'polypeptide(L)'
;MHCMYCGHSKIYKRGKTKRGKQKYQRYICEKCQKSFSELAGTIYEDRRLTPPEIDRIIECQNQGMNFAQAAKKVGVTPKAVANLLKNTCPKNSAQSTDCFDPVDSPPDTNTNND
;
A
#
# COMPACT_ATOMS: atom_id res chain seq x y z
N MET A 1 -2.09 9.08 21.22
CA MET A 1 -1.54 9.25 19.86
C MET A 1 -0.42 10.28 19.94
N HIS A 2 0.70 10.04 19.27
CA HIS A 2 1.85 10.95 19.23
C HIS A 2 1.92 11.64 17.87
N CYS A 3 2.61 12.79 17.80
CA CYS A 3 2.86 13.45 16.53
C CYS A 3 3.70 12.56 15.61
N MET A 4 3.21 12.29 14.40
CA MET A 4 3.90 11.44 13.43
C MET A 4 5.19 12.05 12.86
N TYR A 5 5.39 13.36 13.03
CA TYR A 5 6.57 14.05 12.51
C TYR A 5 7.67 14.27 13.55
N CYS A 6 7.33 14.36 14.84
CA CYS A 6 8.32 14.69 15.89
C CYS A 6 8.18 13.87 17.18
N GLY A 7 7.25 12.91 17.23
CA GLY A 7 7.02 12.03 18.38
C GLY A 7 6.38 12.70 19.61
N HIS A 8 6.15 14.02 19.59
CA HIS A 8 5.61 14.72 20.76
C HIS A 8 4.18 14.25 21.11
N SER A 9 3.88 14.13 22.42
CA SER A 9 2.62 13.58 22.93
C SER A 9 1.45 14.56 22.86
N LYS A 10 1.70 15.88 22.95
CA LYS A 10 0.63 16.88 22.88
C LYS A 10 0.23 17.18 21.45
N ILE A 11 -0.97 16.74 21.10
CA ILE A 11 -1.63 16.98 19.82
C ILE A 11 -3.08 17.41 20.05
N TYR A 12 -3.58 18.30 19.21
CA TYR A 12 -4.93 18.84 19.29
C TYR A 12 -5.76 18.47 18.06
N LYS A 13 -7.06 18.29 18.23
CA LYS A 13 -8.00 18.01 17.13
C LYS A 13 -8.20 19.28 16.29
N ARG A 14 -8.03 19.18 14.97
CA ARG A 14 -8.15 20.29 13.99
C ARG A 14 -9.26 20.02 12.97
N GLY A 15 -10.48 19.79 13.44
CA GLY A 15 -11.64 19.47 12.59
C GLY A 15 -11.52 18.12 11.87
N LYS A 16 -12.43 17.85 10.94
CA LYS A 16 -12.48 16.58 10.19
C LYS A 16 -12.39 16.84 8.69
N THR A 17 -11.73 15.95 7.96
CA THR A 17 -11.77 15.94 6.48
C THR A 17 -12.69 14.82 6.01
N LYS A 18 -13.45 15.05 4.94
CA LYS A 18 -14.35 14.05 4.36
C LYS A 18 -13.70 13.46 3.10
N ARG A 19 -13.67 12.14 3.00
CA ARG A 19 -13.31 11.43 1.76
C ARG A 19 -14.36 10.36 1.48
N GLY A 20 -15.09 10.53 0.38
CA GLY A 20 -16.29 9.74 0.11
C GLY A 20 -17.33 9.91 1.21
N LYS A 21 -17.83 8.79 1.76
CA LYS A 21 -18.80 8.79 2.88
C LYS A 21 -18.14 8.90 4.26
N GLN A 22 -16.83 8.66 4.36
CA GLN A 22 -16.11 8.62 5.63
C GLN A 22 -15.52 10.00 6.00
N LYS A 23 -15.43 10.26 7.32
CA LYS A 23 -14.84 11.47 7.88
C LYS A 23 -13.63 11.08 8.74
N TYR A 24 -12.49 11.69 8.47
CA TYR A 24 -11.22 11.45 9.15
C TYR A 24 -10.87 12.63 10.05
N GLN A 25 -10.50 12.34 11.29
CA GLN A 25 -10.05 13.37 12.22
C GLN A 25 -8.69 13.93 11.75
N ARG A 26 -8.56 15.27 11.81
CA ARG A 26 -7.27 15.94 11.65
C ARG A 26 -6.72 16.33 13.02
N TYR A 27 -5.40 16.36 13.11
CA TYR A 27 -4.66 16.75 14.30
C TYR A 27 -3.62 17.80 13.95
N ILE A 28 -3.19 18.57 14.94
CA ILE A 28 -2.05 19.47 14.87
C ILE A 28 -1.18 19.26 16.11
N CYS A 29 0.14 19.19 15.93
CA CYS A 29 1.07 19.07 17.04
C CYS A 29 1.37 20.43 17.66
N GLU A 30 1.36 20.52 18.98
CA GLU A 30 1.73 21.74 19.70
C GLU A 30 3.21 22.11 19.51
N LYS A 31 4.09 21.12 19.46
CA LYS A 31 5.54 21.35 19.38
C LYS A 31 6.00 21.76 17.99
N CYS A 32 5.68 20.96 16.97
CA CYS A 32 6.17 21.20 15.61
C CYS A 32 5.17 21.91 14.70
N GLN A 33 3.95 22.20 15.18
CA GLN A 33 2.88 22.90 14.45
C GLN A 33 2.44 22.24 13.13
N LYS A 34 2.94 21.04 12.83
CA LYS A 34 2.51 20.27 11.66
C LYS A 34 1.15 19.64 11.89
N SER A 35 0.31 19.68 10.86
CA SER A 35 -0.99 19.02 10.85
C SER A 35 -0.91 17.67 10.15
N PHE A 36 -1.63 16.69 10.66
CA PHE A 36 -1.75 15.35 10.06
C PHE A 36 -3.19 14.83 10.23
N SER A 37 -3.51 13.72 9.60
CA SER A 37 -4.82 13.07 9.75
C SER A 37 -4.67 11.68 10.36
N GLU A 38 -5.78 11.03 10.71
CA GLU A 38 -5.78 9.60 11.10
C GLU A 38 -5.17 8.69 10.03
N LEU A 39 -5.20 9.12 8.76
CA LEU A 39 -4.64 8.38 7.64
C LEU A 39 -3.15 8.68 7.40
N ALA A 40 -2.54 9.58 8.18
CA ALA A 40 -1.14 9.92 7.97
C ALA A 40 -0.25 8.69 8.19
N GLY A 41 0.83 8.58 7.40
CA GLY A 41 1.73 7.43 7.38
C GLY A 41 1.15 6.16 6.77
N THR A 42 -0.06 6.19 6.18
CA THR A 42 -0.67 5.04 5.51
C THR A 42 -0.70 5.23 3.99
N ILE A 43 -0.97 4.16 3.25
CA ILE A 43 -1.20 4.21 1.80
C ILE A 43 -2.36 5.15 1.40
N TYR A 44 -3.26 5.44 2.35
CA TYR A 44 -4.40 6.33 2.17
C TYR A 44 -4.04 7.81 2.38
N GLU A 45 -2.85 8.13 2.87
CA GLU A 45 -2.44 9.52 3.12
C GLU A 45 -2.46 10.35 1.82
N ASP A 46 -3.01 11.57 1.91
CA ASP A 46 -2.99 12.57 0.82
C ASP A 46 -3.49 12.09 -0.56
N ARG A 47 -4.33 11.03 -0.59
CA ARG A 47 -4.96 10.54 -1.82
C ARG A 47 -6.30 11.21 -2.10
N ARG A 48 -6.59 11.42 -3.39
CA ARG A 48 -7.94 11.79 -3.85
C ARG A 48 -8.90 10.59 -3.86
N LEU A 49 -8.34 9.40 -4.07
CA LEU A 49 -9.07 8.14 -4.00
C LEU A 49 -9.56 7.90 -2.58
N THR A 50 -10.76 7.35 -2.47
CA THR A 50 -11.32 6.86 -1.22
C THR A 50 -10.64 5.55 -0.82
N PRO A 51 -10.55 5.23 0.49
CA PRO A 51 -10.00 3.94 0.92
C PRO A 51 -10.59 2.70 0.23
N PRO A 52 -11.91 2.56 0.04
CA PRO A 52 -12.44 1.39 -0.68
C PRO A 52 -12.01 1.34 -2.16
N GLU A 53 -11.76 2.47 -2.82
CA GLU A 53 -11.20 2.47 -4.18
C GLU A 53 -9.75 2.02 -4.17
N ILE A 54 -8.96 2.47 -3.19
CA ILE A 54 -7.55 2.08 -3.01
C ILE A 54 -7.45 0.57 -2.75
N ASP A 55 -8.28 0.03 -1.85
CA ASP A 55 -8.30 -1.38 -1.51
C ASP A 55 -8.63 -2.25 -2.74
N ARG A 56 -9.64 -1.84 -3.52
CA ARG A 56 -9.98 -2.55 -4.77
C ARG A 56 -8.86 -2.49 -5.81
N ILE A 57 -8.14 -1.37 -5.92
CA ILE A 57 -7.01 -1.27 -6.84
C ILE A 57 -5.90 -2.25 -6.44
N ILE A 58 -5.59 -2.33 -5.14
CA ILE A 58 -4.61 -3.27 -4.60
C ILE A 58 -5.05 -4.71 -4.85
N GLU A 59 -6.33 -5.03 -4.62
CA GLU A 59 -6.89 -6.35 -4.91
C GLU A 59 -6.77 -6.72 -6.40
N CYS A 60 -7.08 -5.79 -7.31
CA CYS A 60 -6.92 -6.01 -8.75
C CYS A 60 -5.46 -6.28 -9.12
N GLN A 61 -4.50 -5.60 -8.47
CA GLN A 61 -3.09 -5.84 -8.71
C GLN A 61 -2.65 -7.22 -8.20
N ASN A 62 -3.14 -7.65 -7.03
CA ASN A 62 -2.89 -9.00 -6.50
C ASN A 62 -3.48 -10.09 -7.40
N GLN A 63 -4.54 -9.78 -8.16
CA GLN A 63 -5.13 -10.65 -9.19
C GLN A 63 -4.35 -10.64 -10.52
N GLY A 64 -3.21 -9.93 -10.61
CA GLY A 64 -2.40 -9.84 -11.83
C GLY A 64 -3.00 -8.94 -12.92
N MET A 65 -4.01 -8.12 -12.59
CA MET A 65 -4.59 -7.19 -13.56
C MET A 65 -3.64 -6.05 -13.88
N ASN A 66 -3.57 -5.67 -15.15
CA ASN A 66 -2.82 -4.48 -15.54
C ASN A 66 -3.54 -3.18 -15.09
N PHE A 67 -2.85 -2.05 -15.13
CA PHE A 67 -3.39 -0.77 -14.64
C PHE A 67 -4.67 -0.33 -15.37
N ALA A 68 -4.81 -0.65 -16.66
CA ALA A 68 -6.01 -0.30 -17.43
C ALA A 68 -7.21 -1.15 -17.01
N GLN A 69 -7.01 -2.45 -16.79
CA GLN A 69 -8.04 -3.37 -16.29
C GLN A 69 -8.50 -2.98 -14.88
N ALA A 70 -7.57 -2.72 -13.97
CA ALA A 70 -7.87 -2.26 -12.61
C ALA A 70 -8.64 -0.92 -12.62
N ALA A 71 -8.20 0.04 -13.44
CA ALA A 71 -8.87 1.32 -13.60
C ALA A 71 -10.32 1.17 -14.08
N LYS A 72 -10.55 0.32 -15.09
CA LYS A 72 -11.90 0.02 -15.61
C LYS A 72 -12.77 -0.67 -14.56
N LYS A 73 -12.24 -1.62 -13.80
CA LYS A 73 -12.97 -2.36 -12.76
C LYS A 73 -13.39 -1.46 -11.59
N VAL A 74 -12.54 -0.52 -11.19
CA VAL A 74 -12.81 0.39 -10.06
C VAL A 74 -13.55 1.66 -10.49
N GLY A 75 -13.49 2.04 -11.76
CA GLY A 75 -14.12 3.26 -12.28
C GLY A 75 -13.25 4.52 -12.09
N VAL A 76 -11.92 4.36 -12.11
CA VAL A 76 -10.95 5.45 -11.92
C VAL A 76 -10.08 5.62 -13.17
N THR A 77 -9.31 6.71 -13.23
CA THR A 77 -8.36 6.89 -14.35
C THR A 77 -7.14 5.96 -14.19
N PRO A 78 -6.58 5.40 -15.28
CA PRO A 78 -5.35 4.61 -15.22
C PRO A 78 -4.17 5.36 -14.58
N LYS A 79 -4.13 6.69 -14.73
CA LYS A 79 -3.14 7.56 -14.09
C LYS A 79 -3.28 7.55 -12.57
N ALA A 80 -4.50 7.51 -12.03
CA ALA A 80 -4.72 7.42 -10.58
C ALA A 80 -4.20 6.09 -10.02
N VAL A 81 -4.45 4.98 -10.73
CA VAL A 81 -3.90 3.66 -10.39
C VAL A 81 -2.37 3.69 -10.42
N ALA A 82 -1.76 4.20 -11.49
CA ALA A 82 -0.31 4.29 -11.60
C ALA A 82 0.31 5.16 -10.50
N ASN A 83 -0.30 6.30 -10.15
CA ASN A 83 0.19 7.18 -9.09
C ASN A 83 0.07 6.56 -7.69
N LEU A 84 -0.98 5.77 -7.46
CA LEU A 84 -1.14 5.02 -6.21
C LEU A 84 0.02 4.01 -6.09
N LEU A 85 0.19 3.17 -7.11
CA LEU A 85 1.11 2.03 -7.07
C LEU A 85 2.60 2.41 -7.18
N LYS A 86 2.91 3.53 -7.85
CA LYS A 86 4.29 4.07 -7.88
C LYS A 86 4.75 4.58 -6.51
N ASN A 87 3.80 5.06 -5.70
CA ASN A 87 4.11 5.67 -4.40
C ASN A 87 3.99 4.68 -3.24
N THR A 88 3.48 3.47 -3.46
CA THR A 88 3.41 2.39 -2.45
C THR A 88 4.70 1.57 -2.39
N CYS A 89 5.73 1.92 -3.16
CA CYS A 89 7.06 1.33 -3.03
C CYS A 89 7.92 2.18 -2.07
N PRO A 90 8.00 1.83 -0.78
CA PRO A 90 9.12 2.30 0.02
C PRO A 90 10.38 1.70 -0.57
N LYS A 91 11.34 2.54 -0.99
CA LYS A 91 12.69 2.06 -1.28
C LYS A 91 13.29 1.53 0.02
N ASN A 92 13.10 0.24 0.28
CA ASN A 92 13.98 -0.58 1.10
C ASN A 92 13.77 -2.07 0.76
N SER A 93 14.88 -2.64 0.29
CA SER A 93 15.34 -4.05 0.37
C SER A 93 14.60 -5.16 -0.38
N ALA A 94 15.39 -5.78 -1.27
CA ALA A 94 15.32 -7.15 -1.79
C ALA A 94 14.27 -7.46 -2.86
N GLN A 95 14.69 -7.30 -4.12
CA GLN A 95 14.47 -8.37 -5.09
C GLN A 95 15.06 -9.65 -4.51
N SER A 96 14.23 -10.55 -3.98
CA SER A 96 14.54 -11.97 -4.08
C SER A 96 13.97 -12.43 -5.42
N THR A 97 14.85 -12.49 -6.42
CA THR A 97 14.68 -13.44 -7.50
C THR A 97 14.91 -14.82 -6.91
N ASP A 98 13.89 -15.38 -6.27
CA ASP A 98 13.87 -16.83 -6.07
C ASP A 98 13.23 -17.42 -7.32
N CYS A 99 14.12 -17.92 -8.17
CA CYS A 99 13.79 -18.67 -9.36
C CYS A 99 12.86 -19.83 -9.00
N PHE A 100 11.82 -20.01 -9.81
CA PHE A 100 11.09 -21.26 -9.85
C PHE A 100 12.04 -22.37 -10.33
N ASP A 101 12.50 -23.21 -9.41
CA ASP A 101 13.02 -24.53 -9.78
C ASP A 101 11.85 -25.52 -9.81
N PRO A 102 11.57 -26.21 -10.93
CA PRO A 102 10.66 -27.35 -10.95
C PRO A 102 11.29 -28.49 -10.16
N VAL A 103 10.64 -28.87 -9.06
CA VAL A 103 10.97 -30.10 -8.33
C VAL A 103 10.43 -31.30 -9.13
N ASP A 104 11.27 -31.90 -9.96
CA ASP A 104 11.02 -33.26 -10.44
C ASP A 104 11.51 -34.24 -9.37
N SER A 105 10.59 -35.02 -8.85
CA SER A 105 10.84 -36.14 -7.94
C SER A 105 11.11 -37.44 -8.72
N PRO A 106 11.75 -38.45 -8.09
CA PRO A 106 12.61 -39.48 -8.71
C PRO A 106 11.77 -40.74 -9.07
N PRO A 107 12.28 -41.91 -9.61
CA PRO A 107 13.36 -42.73 -9.02
C PRO A 107 14.19 -43.66 -9.97
N ASP A 108 15.15 -44.36 -9.34
CA ASP A 108 15.84 -45.62 -9.71
C ASP A 108 16.87 -45.61 -10.86
N THR A 109 18.12 -46.09 -10.71
CA THR A 109 18.45 -47.51 -10.52
C THR A 109 19.94 -47.75 -10.16
N ASN A 110 20.13 -48.59 -9.16
CA ASN A 110 21.15 -49.64 -8.96
C ASN A 110 22.26 -49.84 -10.05
N THR A 111 23.54 -49.93 -9.64
CA THR A 111 24.57 -50.75 -10.32
C THR A 111 25.67 -51.17 -9.32
N ASN A 112 25.81 -52.49 -9.20
CA ASN A 112 26.89 -53.23 -8.54
C ASN A 112 28.26 -52.91 -9.15
N ASN A 113 29.35 -53.05 -8.39
CA ASN A 113 30.67 -53.28 -8.99
C ASN A 113 31.37 -54.44 -8.27
N ASP A 114 31.87 -55.34 -9.11
CA ASP A 114 32.77 -56.48 -8.87
C ASP A 114 34.11 -56.09 -8.21
#